data_AF-A0A919WGZ5-F1
#
_entry.id   AF-A0A919WGZ5-F1
#
_cell.length_a   1.000
_cell.length_b   1.000
_cell.length_c   1.000
_cell.angle_alpha   90.00
_cell.angle_beta   90.00
_cell.angle_gamma   90.00
#
_symmetry.space_group_name_H-M   'P 1'
#
loop_
_entity.id
_entity.type
_entity.pdbx_description
1 polymer ?
#
loop_
_entity_poly.entity_id
_entity_poly.type
_entity_poly.pdbx_seq_one_letter_code
_entity_poly.pdbx_strand_id
1 'polypeptide(L)' 'MEFHECQLEGANFSETSLKGVDISTSTFEQLIIDMKDMRGCKVSTYQALQFASLLGLIIKD' A
#
# COMPACT_ATOMS: atom_id res chain seq x y z
N MET A 1 6.16 -12.65 -3.43
CA MET A 1 5.08 -13.02 -2.49
C MET A 1 3.90 -12.13 -2.82
N GLU A 2 2.68 -12.63 -2.73
CA GLU A 2 1.48 -11.90 -3.15
C GLU A 2 0.37 -12.09 -2.10
N PHE A 3 -0.40 -11.04 -1.85
CA PHE A 3 -1.69 -11.09 -1.19
C PHE A 3 -2.77 -11.01 -2.27
N HIS A 4 -3.27 -12.18 -2.66
CA HIS A 4 -4.26 -12.31 -3.71
C HIS A 4 -5.67 -12.15 -3.12
N GLU A 5 -6.43 -11.16 -3.61
CA GLU A 5 -7.83 -10.90 -3.20
C GLU A 5 -8.08 -10.93 -1.68
N CYS A 6 -7.12 -10.43 -0.88
CA CYS A 6 -7.23 -10.41 0.57
C CYS A 6 -7.91 -9.12 1.05
N GLN A 7 -8.64 -9.20 2.16
CA GLN A 7 -9.03 -8.03 2.95
C GLN A 7 -7.91 -7.70 3.94
N LEU A 8 -7.28 -6.55 3.78
CA LEU A 8 -6.13 -6.09 4.58
C LEU A 8 -6.50 -4.93 5.51
N GLU A 9 -7.79 -4.74 5.78
CA GLU A 9 -8.29 -3.62 6.59
C GLU A 9 -7.64 -3.59 7.98
N GLY A 10 -6.99 -2.47 8.30
CA GLY A 10 -6.31 -2.28 9.58
C GLY A 10 -5.05 -3.14 9.78
N ALA A 11 -4.57 -3.83 8.74
CA ALA A 11 -3.35 -4.61 8.84
C ALA A 11 -2.14 -3.72 9.17
N ASN A 12 -1.24 -4.25 10.01
CA ASN A 12 -0.04 -3.57 10.42
C ASN A 12 1.20 -4.24 9.81
N PHE A 13 1.83 -3.52 8.90
CA PHE A 13 3.09 -3.88 8.24
C PHE A 13 4.25 -2.96 8.65
N SER A 14 4.10 -2.13 9.68
CA SER A 14 5.25 -1.40 10.23
C SER A 14 6.33 -2.38 10.66
N GLU A 15 7.59 -2.01 10.40
CA GLU A 15 8.77 -2.84 10.64
C GLU A 15 8.84 -4.11 9.78
N THR A 16 7.95 -4.28 8.80
CA THR A 16 7.92 -5.41 7.86
C THR A 16 8.15 -4.92 6.43
N SER A 17 9.34 -5.18 5.88
CA SER A 17 9.62 -4.79 4.50
C SER A 17 8.70 -5.51 3.50
N LEU A 18 7.94 -4.73 2.74
CA LEU A 18 7.08 -5.20 1.65
C LEU A 18 7.77 -5.18 0.28
N LYS A 19 9.11 -5.08 0.25
CA LYS A 19 9.85 -5.07 -1.02
C LYS A 19 9.58 -6.35 -1.82
N GLY A 20 9.00 -6.20 -3.01
CA GLY A 20 8.66 -7.32 -3.88
C GLY A 20 7.38 -8.08 -3.48
N VAL A 21 6.65 -7.59 -2.48
CA VAL A 21 5.29 -8.04 -2.16
C VAL A 21 4.32 -7.35 -3.11
N ASP A 22 3.30 -8.07 -3.57
CA ASP A 22 2.21 -7.53 -4.37
C ASP A 22 0.91 -7.53 -3.56
N ILE A 23 0.29 -6.35 -3.42
CA ILE A 23 -1.03 -6.18 -2.78
C ILE A 23 -2.05 -5.57 -3.76
N SER A 24 -1.73 -5.50 -5.05
CA SER A 24 -2.50 -4.75 -6.05
C SER A 24 -3.94 -5.26 -6.25
N THR A 25 -4.21 -6.54 -5.95
CA THR A 25 -5.55 -7.14 -6.02
C THR A 25 -6.29 -7.13 -4.67
N SER A 26 -5.61 -6.77 -3.59
CA SER A 26 -6.18 -6.76 -2.24
C SER A 26 -6.83 -5.41 -1.92
N THR A 27 -7.71 -5.40 -0.92
CA THR A 27 -8.50 -4.21 -0.56
C THR A 27 -8.21 -3.75 0.86
N PHE A 28 -8.17 -2.43 1.06
CA PHE A 28 -8.09 -1.76 2.36
C PHE A 28 -8.53 -0.30 2.20
N GLU A 29 -9.09 0.26 3.26
CA GLU A 29 -9.26 1.70 3.48
C GLU A 29 -8.16 2.24 4.40
N GLN A 30 -7.76 1.45 5.40
CA GLN A 30 -6.68 1.78 6.32
C GLN A 30 -5.59 0.69 6.36
N LEU A 31 -4.33 1.13 6.34
CA LEU A 31 -3.14 0.32 6.56
C LEU A 31 -2.18 1.05 7.48
N ILE A 32 -1.53 0.31 8.37
CA ILE A 32 -0.43 0.82 9.20
C ILE A 32 0.87 0.35 8.56
N ILE A 33 1.64 1.27 8.01
CA ILE A 33 2.91 0.98 7.35
C ILE A 33 3.81 2.21 7.33
N ASP A 34 5.11 1.99 7.54
CA ASP A 34 6.10 3.05 7.39
C ASP A 34 6.49 3.21 5.91
N MET A 35 6.77 4.44 5.49
CA MET A 35 7.25 4.72 4.12
C MET A 35 8.49 3.91 3.72
N LYS A 36 9.37 3.62 4.68
CA LYS A 36 10.58 2.81 4.46
C LYS A 36 10.23 1.36 4.09
N ASP A 37 9.16 0.83 4.67
CA ASP A 37 8.75 -0.57 4.57
C ASP A 37 7.89 -0.81 3.32
N MET A 38 7.19 0.22 2.83
CA MET A 38 6.46 0.20 1.57
C MET A 38 7.36 0.20 0.33
N ARG A 39 8.63 0.61 0.46
CA ARG A 39 9.52 0.81 -0.69
C ARG A 39 9.69 -0.49 -1.50
N GLY A 40 9.19 -0.48 -2.74
CA GLY A 40 9.26 -1.61 -3.66
C GLY A 40 8.11 -2.61 -3.53
N CYS A 41 7.06 -2.29 -2.74
CA CYS A 41 5.77 -2.98 -2.79
C CYS A 41 5.06 -2.66 -4.11
N LYS A 42 4.39 -3.65 -4.69
CA LYS A 42 3.54 -3.47 -5.86
C LYS A 42 2.11 -3.21 -5.42
N VAL A 43 1.52 -2.17 -5.99
CA VAL A 43 0.21 -1.64 -5.61
C VAL A 43 -0.57 -1.34 -6.89
N SER A 44 -1.89 -1.28 -6.81
CA SER A 44 -2.72 -0.82 -7.91
C SER A 44 -2.60 0.70 -8.10
N THR A 45 -3.07 1.22 -9.23
CA THR A 45 -3.14 2.66 -9.48
C THR A 45 -3.95 3.39 -8.41
N TYR A 46 -5.08 2.80 -7.98
CA TYR A 46 -5.93 3.38 -6.94
C TYR A 46 -5.19 3.49 -5.60
N GLN A 47 -4.53 2.41 -5.18
CA GLN A 47 -3.72 2.39 -3.96
C GLN A 47 -2.56 3.40 -4.05
N ALA A 48 -1.90 3.51 -5.20
CA ALA A 48 -0.85 4.51 -5.42
C ALA A 48 -1.37 5.95 -5.25
N LEU A 49 -2.58 6.24 -5.73
CA LEU A 49 -3.24 7.55 -5.54
C LEU A 49 -3.57 7.80 -4.06
N GLN A 50 -4.07 6.80 -3.34
CA GLN A 50 -4.29 6.90 -1.89
C GLN A 50 -2.99 7.23 -1.16
N PHE A 51 -1.89 6.52 -1.45
CA PHE A 51 -0.58 6.80 -0.84
C PHE A 51 -0.03 8.18 -1.22
N ALA A 52 -0.17 8.58 -2.49
CA ALA A 52 0.23 9.92 -2.94
C ALA A 52 -0.51 11.03 -2.18
N SER A 53 -1.81 10.86 -1.93
CA SER A 53 -2.60 11.80 -1.13
C SER A 53 -2.12 11.85 0.32
N LEU A 54 -1.77 10.72 0.94
CA LEU A 54 -1.23 10.67 2.31
C LEU A 54 0.14 11.36 2.44
N LEU A 55 0.91 11.42 1.35
CA LEU A 55 2.16 12.19 1.26
C LEU A 55 1.95 13.70 1.05
N GLY A 56 0.70 14.16 1.01
CA GLY A 56 0.36 15.57 0.79
C GLY A 56 0.55 16.03 -0.66
N LEU A 57 0.60 15.10 -1.61
CA LEU A 57 0.68 15.46 -3.03
C LEU A 57 -0.67 15.98 -3.52
N ILE A 58 -0.63 17.07 -4.29
CA ILE A 58 -1.79 17.58 -5.02
C ILE A 58 -1.84 16.81 -6.34
N ILE A 59 -2.78 15.88 -6.44
CA ILE A 59 -3.00 15.08 -7.65
C ILE A 59 -3.81 15.92 -8.64
N LYS A 60 -3.37 15.91 -9.91
CA LYS A 60 -4.04 16.59 -11.02
C LYS A 60 -4.09 15.65 -12.22
N ASP A 61 -5.19 15.71 -12.95
CA ASP A 61 -5.42 14.96 -14.20
C ASP A 61 -4.51 15.42 -15.36
#